data_AF-A0A368Z7B9-F1
#
_entry.id   AF-A0A368Z7B9-F1
#
_cell.length_a   1.000
_cell.length_b   1.000
_cell.length_c   1.000
_cell.angle_alpha   90.00
_cell.angle_beta   90.00
_cell.angle_gamma   90.00
#
_symmetry.space_group_name_H-M   'P 1'
#
loop_
_entity.id
_entity.type
_entity.pdbx_description
1 polymer ?
#
loop_
_entity_poly.entity_id
_entity_poly.type
_entity_poly.pdbx_seq_one_letter_code
_entity_poly.pdbx_strand_id
1 'polypeptide(L)'
;MTETNQARTADMKLEIVVIPVSDPDRSKEFYANLGWRLDADFAGTDFRVMQFTPPGSGCSIIFGKNVTAAAPGSAQGLYLIVSDIEAARKELIERGVKVSEAFHPAGDVYTGPDEPYLFGRVRTAGLHPERGTYRSFASFSDPDGNGWLFQEVTARLPGRVDATDTIFTSSKELAAALRRAGAAHGEHEKRTGGEYDEGWPDWYAEYMVKEQSGEPLPT
;
A
#
# COMPACT_ATOMS: atom_id res chain seq x y z
N MET A 1 -14.27 -2.78 -34.19
CA MET A 1 -14.53 -3.93 -33.31
C MET A 1 -13.17 -4.50 -32.93
N THR A 2 -12.71 -4.23 -31.72
CA THR A 2 -11.52 -4.86 -31.14
C THR A 2 -12.05 -5.82 -30.09
N GLU A 3 -12.15 -7.10 -30.44
CA GLU A 3 -12.41 -8.16 -29.48
C GLU A 3 -11.20 -8.26 -28.55
N THR A 4 -11.37 -7.80 -27.32
CA THR A 4 -10.47 -8.18 -26.22
C THR A 4 -10.72 -9.66 -25.95
N ASN A 5 -9.80 -10.48 -26.43
CA ASN A 5 -9.75 -11.90 -26.11
C ASN A 5 -9.51 -12.04 -24.59
N GLN A 6 -10.59 -12.11 -23.80
CA GLN A 6 -10.52 -12.53 -22.40
C GLN A 6 -10.17 -14.01 -22.39
N ALA A 7 -8.87 -14.31 -22.55
CA ALA A 7 -8.35 -15.61 -22.19
C ALA A 7 -8.76 -15.87 -20.73
N ARG A 8 -9.38 -17.03 -20.47
CA ARG A 8 -9.62 -17.50 -19.10
C ARG A 8 -8.27 -17.77 -18.46
N THR A 9 -7.70 -16.72 -17.88
CA THR A 9 -6.51 -16.80 -17.04
C THR A 9 -6.92 -17.51 -15.75
N ALA A 10 -6.10 -18.43 -15.26
CA ALA A 10 -6.31 -19.02 -13.94
C ALA A 10 -6.19 -17.92 -12.86
N ASP A 11 -7.02 -17.98 -11.82
CA ASP A 11 -6.91 -17.07 -10.68
C ASP A 11 -5.56 -17.26 -10.00
N MET A 12 -4.69 -16.26 -10.08
CA MET A 12 -3.36 -16.26 -9.47
C MET A 12 -3.27 -15.17 -8.42
N LYS A 13 -3.08 -15.57 -7.16
CA LYS A 13 -2.93 -14.65 -6.03
C LYS A 13 -1.47 -14.60 -5.60
N LEU A 14 -0.96 -13.40 -5.35
CA LEU A 14 0.34 -13.23 -4.71
C LEU A 14 0.16 -13.42 -3.20
N GLU A 15 0.46 -14.62 -2.72
CA GLU A 15 0.27 -14.98 -1.30
C GLU A 15 1.45 -14.54 -0.43
N ILE A 16 2.68 -14.70 -0.92
CA ILE A 16 3.88 -14.55 -0.10
C ILE A 16 5.07 -14.00 -0.89
N VAL A 17 5.85 -13.14 -0.23
CA VAL A 17 7.15 -12.65 -0.70
C VAL A 17 8.24 -13.12 0.25
N VAL A 18 9.32 -13.68 -0.29
CA VAL A 18 10.46 -14.13 0.51
C VAL A 18 11.40 -12.96 0.79
N ILE A 19 11.71 -12.71 2.06
CA ILE A 19 12.63 -11.65 2.50
C ILE A 19 13.96 -12.25 2.96
N PRO A 20 15.09 -11.91 2.33
CA PRO A 20 16.41 -12.41 2.73
C PRO A 20 16.90 -11.71 4.00
N VAL A 21 17.15 -12.47 5.07
CA VAL A 21 17.61 -11.95 6.36
C VAL A 21 18.81 -12.73 6.87
N SER A 22 19.73 -12.08 7.59
CA SER A 22 20.90 -12.74 8.19
C SER A 22 20.62 -13.34 9.57
N ASP A 23 19.71 -12.72 10.33
CA ASP A 23 19.34 -13.14 11.69
C ASP A 23 17.80 -13.20 11.81
N PRO A 24 17.21 -14.42 11.78
CA PRO A 24 15.76 -14.59 11.84
C PRO A 24 15.11 -14.01 13.10
N ASP A 25 15.77 -14.05 14.26
CA ASP A 25 15.20 -13.58 15.53
C ASP A 25 15.19 -12.05 15.58
N ARG A 26 16.27 -11.40 15.12
CA ARG A 26 16.32 -9.95 14.96
C ARG A 26 15.25 -9.44 13.99
N SER A 27 15.05 -10.14 12.87
CA SER A 27 14.01 -9.79 11.90
C SER A 27 12.62 -10.00 12.49
N LYS A 28 12.40 -11.07 13.26
CA LYS A 28 11.12 -11.32 13.95
C LYS A 28 10.74 -10.16 14.85
N GLU A 29 11.66 -9.69 15.69
CA GLU A 29 11.43 -8.55 16.58
C GLU A 29 11.08 -7.28 15.79
N PHE A 30 11.82 -7.01 14.71
CA PHE A 30 11.58 -5.85 13.86
C PHE A 30 10.19 -5.88 13.22
N TYR A 31 9.83 -6.97 12.53
CA TYR A 31 8.54 -7.08 11.85
C TYR A 31 7.36 -7.14 12.82
N ALA A 32 7.54 -7.73 14.01
CA ALA A 32 6.54 -7.64 15.08
C ALA A 32 6.38 -6.19 15.58
N ASN A 33 7.47 -5.44 15.73
CA ASN A 33 7.44 -4.05 16.17
C ASN A 33 6.72 -3.12 15.17
N LEU A 34 6.74 -3.45 13.87
CA LEU A 34 5.92 -2.78 12.85
C LEU A 34 4.40 -2.95 13.07
N GLY A 35 3.98 -3.81 14.01
CA GLY A 35 2.59 -4.15 14.24
C GLY A 35 2.05 -5.16 13.22
N TRP A 36 2.92 -5.88 12.52
CA TRP A 36 2.50 -6.91 11.57
C TRP A 36 2.11 -8.17 12.34
N ARG A 37 1.10 -8.88 11.82
CA ARG A 37 0.60 -10.10 12.47
C ARG A 37 1.56 -11.25 12.18
N LEU A 38 2.06 -11.91 13.21
CA LEU A 38 2.81 -13.17 13.08
C LEU A 38 1.81 -14.29 12.76
N ASP A 39 1.87 -14.83 11.55
CA ASP A 39 0.98 -15.91 11.11
C ASP A 39 1.58 -17.30 11.36
N ALA A 40 2.91 -17.42 11.28
CA ALA A 40 3.62 -18.68 11.48
C ALA A 40 5.04 -18.46 12.03
N ASP A 41 5.48 -19.38 12.90
CA ASP A 41 6.89 -19.57 13.31
C ASP A 41 7.12 -21.08 13.47
N PHE A 42 7.64 -21.72 12.43
CA PHE A 42 7.87 -23.17 12.40
C PHE A 42 9.36 -23.46 12.27
N ALA A 43 9.85 -24.39 13.09
CA ALA A 43 11.24 -24.86 13.04
C ALA A 43 11.30 -26.37 12.85
N GLY A 44 12.26 -26.81 12.04
CA GLY A 44 12.68 -28.20 11.90
C GLY A 44 14.17 -28.34 12.18
N THR A 45 14.74 -29.52 11.90
CA THR A 45 16.16 -29.81 12.18
C THR A 45 17.11 -28.80 11.52
N ASP A 46 16.86 -28.46 10.25
CA ASP A 46 17.77 -27.62 9.46
C ASP A 46 17.12 -26.35 8.91
N PHE A 47 15.87 -26.06 9.26
CA PHE A 47 15.18 -24.86 8.77
C PHE A 47 14.38 -24.19 9.88
N ARG A 48 14.10 -22.91 9.71
CA ARG A 48 13.09 -22.18 10.47
C ARG A 48 12.44 -21.15 9.55
N VAL A 49 11.13 -21.05 9.58
CA VAL A 49 10.36 -20.10 8.78
C VAL A 49 9.48 -19.26 9.69
N MET A 50 9.42 -17.97 9.41
CA MET A 50 8.51 -17.02 10.04
C MET A 50 7.76 -16.26 8.97
N GLN A 51 6.45 -16.13 9.17
CA GLN A 51 5.55 -15.43 8.27
C GLN A 51 4.88 -14.27 8.99
N PHE A 52 4.91 -13.09 8.37
CA PHE A 52 4.23 -11.90 8.87
C PHE A 52 3.33 -11.29 7.80
N THR A 53 2.11 -10.90 8.19
CA THR A 53 1.19 -10.14 7.33
C THR A 53 1.15 -8.67 7.74
N PRO A 54 1.48 -7.74 6.82
CA PRO A 54 1.23 -6.31 7.04
C PRO A 54 -0.26 -6.03 7.28
N PRO A 55 -0.62 -5.09 8.17
CA PRO A 55 -2.02 -4.73 8.40
C PRO A 55 -2.75 -4.41 7.09
N GLY A 56 -3.83 -5.14 6.84
CA GLY A 56 -4.68 -4.98 5.67
C GLY A 56 -4.16 -5.57 4.35
N SER A 57 -2.98 -6.16 4.34
CA SER A 57 -2.47 -6.87 3.15
C SER A 57 -3.09 -8.27 3.03
N GLY A 58 -3.42 -8.68 1.81
CA GLY A 58 -3.70 -10.08 1.47
C GLY A 58 -2.44 -10.91 1.19
N CYS A 59 -1.28 -10.26 1.08
CA CYS A 59 0.03 -10.87 0.85
C CYS A 59 0.91 -10.77 2.10
N SER A 60 1.61 -11.85 2.42
CA SER A 60 2.53 -11.94 3.56
C SER A 60 4.00 -11.82 3.14
N ILE A 61 4.89 -11.63 4.12
CA ILE A 61 6.31 -11.94 3.97
C ILE A 61 6.66 -13.26 4.65
N ILE A 62 7.67 -13.95 4.14
CA ILE A 62 8.29 -15.11 4.78
C ILE A 62 9.81 -14.98 4.81
N PHE A 63 10.42 -15.32 5.94
CA PHE A 63 11.88 -15.30 6.11
C PHE A 63 12.34 -16.34 7.13
N GLY A 64 13.63 -16.64 7.17
CA GLY A 64 14.23 -17.49 8.18
C GLY A 64 15.43 -18.32 7.70
N LYS A 65 15.80 -19.34 8.47
CA LYS A 65 16.95 -20.21 8.18
C LYS A 65 16.63 -21.16 7.03
N ASN A 66 17.50 -21.19 6.03
CA ASN A 66 17.38 -22.03 4.83
C ASN A 66 16.09 -21.79 4.02
N VAL A 67 15.62 -20.54 3.98
CA VAL A 67 14.43 -20.12 3.20
C VAL A 67 14.79 -19.61 1.80
N THR A 68 15.94 -18.95 1.65
CA THR A 68 16.39 -18.38 0.37
C THR A 68 17.91 -18.39 0.26
N ALA A 69 18.41 -18.43 -0.98
CA ALA A 69 19.82 -18.25 -1.31
C ALA A 69 20.18 -16.79 -1.62
N ALA A 70 19.19 -15.89 -1.67
CA ALA A 70 19.42 -14.46 -1.88
C ALA A 70 20.20 -13.86 -0.70
N ALA A 71 21.05 -12.87 -0.98
CA ALA A 71 21.85 -12.22 0.03
C ALA A 71 20.96 -11.39 0.98
N PRO A 72 21.18 -11.43 2.31
CA PRO A 72 20.48 -10.54 3.24
C PRO A 72 20.52 -9.08 2.79
N GLY A 73 19.39 -8.39 2.90
CA GLY A 73 19.25 -6.98 2.47
C GLY A 73 19.03 -6.77 0.97
N SER A 74 19.03 -7.84 0.16
CA SER A 74 18.93 -7.70 -1.29
C SER A 74 17.52 -7.43 -1.81
N ALA A 75 16.47 -7.58 -0.99
CA ALA A 75 15.10 -7.31 -1.44
C ALA A 75 14.86 -5.80 -1.46
N GLN A 76 14.52 -5.26 -2.64
CA GLN A 76 14.31 -3.84 -2.88
C GLN A 76 13.05 -3.64 -3.73
N GLY A 77 12.44 -2.46 -3.66
CA GLY A 77 11.24 -2.14 -4.43
C GLY A 77 9.96 -2.81 -3.90
N LEU A 78 9.87 -3.04 -2.58
CA LEU A 78 8.68 -3.58 -1.93
C LEU A 78 7.71 -2.43 -1.58
N TYR A 79 6.50 -2.46 -2.14
CA TYR A 79 5.53 -1.38 -1.99
C TYR A 79 4.46 -1.69 -0.95
N LEU A 80 4.31 -0.80 0.02
CA LEU A 80 3.21 -0.78 0.99
C LEU A 80 2.29 0.40 0.63
N ILE A 81 1.05 0.10 0.29
CA ILE A 81 0.09 1.11 -0.10
C ILE A 81 -0.60 1.67 1.14
N VAL A 82 -0.64 3.00 1.26
CA VAL A 82 -1.26 3.70 2.38
C VAL A 82 -2.17 4.81 1.86
N SER A 83 -3.26 5.08 2.57
CA SER A 83 -4.16 6.20 2.23
C SER A 83 -3.69 7.54 2.79
N ASP A 84 -2.81 7.50 3.80
CA ASP A 84 -2.24 8.67 4.46
C ASP A 84 -0.79 8.34 4.84
N ILE A 85 0.16 8.90 4.09
CA ILE A 85 1.57 8.59 4.27
C ILE A 85 2.16 9.24 5.51
N GLU A 86 1.65 10.41 5.92
CA GLU A 86 2.13 11.10 7.11
C GLU A 86 1.73 10.35 8.37
N ALA A 87 0.49 9.85 8.41
CA ALA A 87 0.01 9.01 9.50
C ALA A 87 0.82 7.70 9.60
N ALA A 88 1.07 7.02 8.47
CA ALA A 88 1.86 5.80 8.45
C ALA A 88 3.32 6.02 8.91
N ARG A 89 3.96 7.09 8.41
CA ARG A 89 5.31 7.49 8.85
C ARG A 89 5.34 7.75 10.36
N LYS A 90 4.40 8.56 10.86
CA LYS A 90 4.32 8.92 12.27
C LYS A 90 4.20 7.68 13.15
N GLU A 91 3.30 6.76 12.82
CA GLU A 91 3.09 5.53 13.59
C GLU A 91 4.37 4.68 13.67
N LEU A 92 5.11 4.51 12.57
CA LEU A 92 6.36 3.74 12.57
C LEU A 92 7.49 4.46 13.32
N ILE A 93 7.59 5.78 13.18
CA ILE A 93 8.58 6.58 13.93
C ILE A 93 8.32 6.51 15.43
N GLU A 94 7.06 6.55 15.87
CA GLU A 94 6.67 6.38 17.28
C GLU A 94 7.06 5.00 17.83
N ARG A 95 7.16 3.99 16.96
CA ARG A 95 7.66 2.63 17.26
C ARG A 95 9.19 2.52 17.18
N GLY A 96 9.89 3.63 16.95
CA GLY A 96 11.37 3.67 16.88
C GLY A 96 11.95 3.25 15.52
N VAL A 97 11.14 3.11 14.47
CA VAL A 97 11.60 2.75 13.13
C VAL A 97 12.14 3.99 12.43
N LYS A 98 13.31 3.87 11.80
CA LYS A 98 13.86 4.93 10.96
C LYS A 98 13.12 4.96 9.62
N VAL A 99 12.25 5.95 9.46
CA VAL A 99 11.55 6.23 8.21
C VAL A 99 12.08 7.53 7.59
N SER A 100 12.31 7.55 6.28
CA SER A 100 12.74 8.74 5.56
C SER A 100 11.71 9.87 5.67
N GLU A 101 12.13 11.10 5.36
CA GLU A 101 11.18 12.15 4.98
C GLU A 101 10.33 11.74 3.79
N ALA A 102 9.15 12.35 3.68
CA ALA A 102 8.32 12.17 2.49
C ALA A 102 9.03 12.79 1.28
N PHE A 103 8.83 12.18 0.12
CA PHE A 103 9.39 12.64 -1.15
C PHE A 103 8.45 12.33 -2.31
N HIS A 104 8.70 12.95 -3.45
CA HIS A 104 7.98 12.72 -4.71
C HIS A 104 8.95 12.77 -5.89
N PRO A 105 8.60 12.20 -7.06
CA PRO A 105 9.45 12.27 -8.25
C PRO A 105 9.58 13.69 -8.76
N ALA A 106 10.77 14.06 -9.25
CA ALA A 106 11.02 15.32 -9.95
C ALA A 106 10.44 15.36 -11.39
N GLY A 107 9.30 14.71 -11.63
CA GLY A 107 8.71 14.51 -12.96
C GLY A 107 9.34 13.35 -13.73
N ASP A 108 9.52 13.52 -15.04
CA ASP A 108 9.99 12.48 -15.99
C ASP A 108 11.51 12.22 -15.97
N VAL A 109 12.14 12.38 -14.81
CA VAL A 109 13.59 12.18 -14.66
C VAL A 109 13.87 10.76 -14.17
N TYR A 110 14.19 9.89 -15.13
CA TYR A 110 14.44 8.46 -14.91
C TYR A 110 15.92 8.09 -14.70
N THR A 111 16.82 9.08 -14.65
CA THR A 111 18.24 8.90 -14.35
C THR A 111 18.67 9.85 -13.23
N GLY A 112 19.48 9.38 -12.29
CA GLY A 112 19.85 10.15 -11.11
C GLY A 112 20.58 9.34 -10.05
N PRO A 113 21.11 10.00 -9.01
CA PRO A 113 21.92 9.37 -7.96
C PRO A 113 21.07 8.71 -6.86
N ASP A 114 19.76 8.96 -6.81
CA ASP A 114 18.91 8.38 -5.78
C ASP A 114 18.67 6.90 -6.04
N GLU A 115 18.40 6.19 -4.93
CA GLU A 115 18.03 4.79 -4.95
C GLU A 115 16.84 4.50 -5.89
N PRO A 116 16.93 3.42 -6.67
CA PRO A 116 15.94 3.07 -7.66
C PRO A 116 14.57 2.75 -7.06
N TYR A 117 13.52 3.33 -7.65
CA TYR A 117 12.14 2.92 -7.44
C TYR A 117 11.38 2.94 -8.78
N LEU A 118 10.14 2.45 -8.82
CA LEU A 118 9.41 2.19 -10.06
C LEU A 118 9.19 3.45 -10.94
N PHE A 119 9.22 4.65 -10.35
CA PHE A 119 8.82 5.91 -11.00
C PHE A 119 9.86 7.03 -10.86
N GLY A 120 11.12 6.73 -11.19
CA GLY A 120 12.16 7.76 -11.33
C GLY A 120 13.46 7.45 -10.58
N ARG A 121 14.38 8.42 -10.65
CA ARG A 121 15.70 8.38 -10.00
C ARG A 121 16.10 9.70 -9.35
N VAL A 122 15.17 10.66 -9.29
CA VAL A 122 15.38 11.93 -8.61
C VAL A 122 14.21 12.15 -7.64
N ARG A 123 14.53 12.19 -6.35
CA ARG A 123 13.60 12.41 -5.24
C ARG A 123 13.62 13.89 -4.89
N THR A 124 12.46 14.53 -4.94
CA THR A 124 12.23 15.86 -4.41
C THR A 124 11.65 15.74 -3.01
N ALA A 125 12.15 16.52 -2.06
CA ALA A 125 11.67 16.50 -0.68
C ALA A 125 10.21 16.98 -0.56
N GLY A 126 9.48 16.38 0.38
CA GLY A 126 8.09 16.68 0.68
C GLY A 126 7.09 15.84 -0.11
N LEU A 127 5.82 15.94 0.29
CA LEU A 127 4.70 15.37 -0.45
C LEU A 127 4.62 16.00 -1.85
N HIS A 128 4.02 15.28 -2.81
CA HIS A 128 3.74 15.88 -4.10
C HIS A 128 2.83 17.11 -3.90
N PRO A 129 3.11 18.28 -4.51
CA PRO A 129 2.40 19.54 -4.22
C PRO A 129 0.87 19.46 -4.43
N GLU A 130 0.44 18.74 -5.46
CA GLU A 130 -0.99 18.52 -5.76
C GLU A 130 -1.63 17.40 -4.92
N ARG A 131 -0.84 16.73 -4.07
CA ARG A 131 -1.19 15.50 -3.35
C ARG A 131 -1.91 14.45 -4.22
N GLY A 132 -1.48 14.37 -5.48
CA GLY A 132 -2.03 13.44 -6.45
C GLY A 132 -1.80 11.99 -6.01
N THR A 133 -2.80 11.14 -6.26
CA THR A 133 -2.69 9.70 -5.97
C THR A 133 -1.46 9.09 -6.66
N TYR A 134 -0.80 8.12 -6.01
CA TYR A 134 0.43 7.45 -6.44
C TYR A 134 1.71 8.30 -6.48
N ARG A 135 1.68 9.58 -6.09
CA ARG A 135 2.82 10.50 -6.30
C ARG A 135 3.67 10.81 -5.07
N SER A 136 3.20 10.49 -3.86
CA SER A 136 3.95 10.71 -2.62
C SER A 136 4.49 9.39 -2.07
N PHE A 137 5.74 9.43 -1.61
CA PHE A 137 6.48 8.26 -1.14
C PHE A 137 7.24 8.55 0.16
N ALA A 138 7.57 7.48 0.87
CA ALA A 138 8.48 7.46 2.01
C ALA A 138 9.08 6.06 2.09
N SER A 139 10.24 5.91 2.70
CA SER A 139 10.97 4.64 2.72
C SER A 139 11.46 4.28 4.10
N PHE A 140 11.61 2.99 4.36
CA PHE A 140 12.35 2.47 5.51
C PHE A 140 13.07 1.19 5.10
N SER A 141 14.02 0.76 5.92
CA SER A 141 14.73 -0.50 5.75
C SER A 141 14.55 -1.38 6.96
N ASP A 142 14.55 -2.69 6.74
CA ASP A 142 14.70 -3.65 7.84
C ASP A 142 16.16 -3.68 8.36
N PRO A 143 16.46 -4.44 9.43
CA PRO A 143 17.80 -4.50 10.00
C PRO A 143 18.90 -5.03 9.06
N ASP A 144 18.51 -5.73 7.99
CA ASP A 144 19.42 -6.29 6.99
C ASP A 144 19.60 -5.37 5.77
N GLY A 145 18.77 -4.33 5.64
CA GLY A 145 18.79 -3.36 4.55
C GLY A 145 17.76 -3.63 3.46
N ASN A 146 16.83 -4.59 3.65
CA ASN A 146 15.74 -4.80 2.69
C ASN A 146 14.86 -3.55 2.67
N GLY A 147 14.64 -3.01 1.47
CA GLY A 147 14.01 -1.71 1.27
C GLY A 147 12.49 -1.79 1.08
N TRP A 148 11.78 -0.95 1.83
CA TRP A 148 10.34 -0.78 1.78
C TRP A 148 9.98 0.64 1.35
N LEU A 149 8.95 0.76 0.51
CA LEU A 149 8.40 2.03 0.05
C LEU A 149 6.93 2.13 0.43
N PHE A 150 6.58 3.14 1.22
CA PHE A 150 5.22 3.64 1.25
C PHE A 150 4.91 4.36 -0.06
N GLN A 151 3.74 4.07 -0.62
CA GLN A 151 3.15 4.87 -1.69
C GLN A 151 1.77 5.33 -1.27
N GLU A 152 1.56 6.64 -1.26
CA GLU A 152 0.25 7.23 -0.95
C GLU A 152 -0.69 7.03 -2.14
N VAL A 153 -1.82 6.35 -1.90
CA VAL A 153 -2.88 6.16 -2.90
C VAL A 153 -4.18 6.63 -2.27
N THR A 154 -4.66 7.78 -2.74
CA THR A 154 -5.92 8.40 -2.28
C THR A 154 -7.10 8.02 -3.15
N ALA A 155 -6.85 7.67 -4.41
CA ALA A 155 -7.82 7.12 -5.37
C ALA A 155 -7.11 6.12 -6.30
N ARG A 156 -7.75 4.98 -6.64
CA ARG A 156 -7.12 3.98 -7.52
C ARG A 156 -7.25 4.42 -8.99
N LEU A 157 -6.26 4.08 -9.82
CA LEU A 157 -6.39 4.23 -11.27
C LEU A 157 -7.32 3.13 -11.83
N PRO A 158 -8.11 3.43 -12.89
CA PRO A 158 -9.03 2.47 -13.49
C PRO A 158 -8.37 1.11 -13.80
N GLY A 159 -9.04 0.02 -13.45
CA GLY A 159 -8.62 -1.35 -13.77
C GLY A 159 -7.48 -1.89 -12.90
N ARG A 160 -7.10 -1.21 -11.81
CA ARG A 160 -6.07 -1.70 -10.87
C ARG A 160 -6.61 -2.67 -9.82
N VAL A 161 -7.92 -2.61 -9.55
CA VAL A 161 -8.65 -3.54 -8.69
C VAL A 161 -9.77 -4.11 -9.55
N ASP A 162 -10.03 -5.41 -9.45
CA ASP A 162 -11.20 -6.00 -10.10
C ASP A 162 -12.46 -5.33 -9.53
N ALA A 163 -13.28 -4.76 -10.41
CA ALA A 163 -14.41 -3.89 -10.05
C ALA A 163 -15.50 -4.58 -9.19
N THR A 164 -15.39 -5.88 -8.94
CA THR A 164 -16.35 -6.65 -8.14
C THR A 164 -16.05 -6.67 -6.64
N ASP A 165 -14.85 -6.27 -6.22
CA ASP A 165 -14.43 -6.34 -4.81
C ASP A 165 -14.45 -4.95 -4.16
N THR A 166 -15.37 -4.71 -3.23
CA THR A 166 -15.34 -3.55 -2.33
C THR A 166 -14.73 -3.96 -0.99
N ILE A 167 -13.40 -3.86 -0.88
CA ILE A 167 -12.66 -4.34 0.29
C ILE A 167 -12.06 -3.15 1.03
N PHE A 168 -12.46 -2.96 2.29
CA PHE A 168 -11.78 -2.07 3.23
C PHE A 168 -11.07 -2.93 4.26
N THR A 169 -9.77 -2.72 4.40
CA THR A 169 -8.90 -3.61 5.15
C THR A 169 -8.76 -3.21 6.62
N SER A 170 -9.31 -2.05 6.98
CA SER A 170 -9.43 -1.57 8.36
C SER A 170 -10.60 -0.59 8.54
N SER A 171 -11.05 -0.41 9.78
CA SER A 171 -12.04 0.62 10.12
C SER A 171 -11.52 2.04 9.89
N LYS A 172 -10.20 2.28 10.00
CA LYS A 172 -9.57 3.56 9.69
C LYS A 172 -9.66 3.89 8.19
N GLU A 173 -9.39 2.91 7.34
CA GLU A 173 -9.50 3.05 5.88
C GLU A 173 -10.95 3.29 5.46
N LEU A 174 -11.88 2.50 6.00
CA LEU A 174 -13.32 2.69 5.78
C LEU A 174 -13.76 4.09 6.23
N ALA A 175 -13.35 4.53 7.42
CA ALA A 175 -13.68 5.86 7.91
C ALA A 175 -13.06 6.98 7.05
N ALA A 176 -11.86 6.78 6.52
CA ALA A 176 -11.25 7.73 5.60
C ALA A 176 -12.04 7.82 4.28
N ALA A 177 -12.47 6.69 3.73
CA ALA A 177 -13.33 6.64 2.54
C ALA A 177 -14.69 7.30 2.79
N LEU A 178 -15.34 7.02 3.93
CA LEU A 178 -16.60 7.66 4.33
C LEU A 178 -16.46 9.19 4.45
N ARG A 179 -15.33 9.69 4.99
CA ARG A 179 -15.08 11.14 5.06
C ARG A 179 -14.92 11.77 3.68
N ARG A 180 -14.26 11.07 2.74
CA ARG A 180 -14.13 11.55 1.35
C ARG A 180 -15.47 11.52 0.62
N ALA A 181 -16.23 10.43 0.76
CA ALA A 181 -17.60 10.32 0.26
C ALA A 181 -18.48 11.46 0.80
N GLY A 182 -18.43 11.72 2.10
CA GLY A 182 -19.21 12.82 2.69
C GLY A 182 -18.80 14.21 2.26
N ALA A 183 -17.50 14.46 2.05
CA ALA A 183 -17.05 15.72 1.46
C ALA A 183 -17.56 15.89 0.03
N ALA A 184 -17.54 14.83 -0.78
CA ALA A 184 -18.01 14.87 -2.16
C ALA A 184 -19.54 14.95 -2.27
N HIS A 185 -20.26 14.25 -1.39
CA HIS A 185 -21.72 14.30 -1.29
C HIS A 185 -22.21 15.67 -0.83
N GLY A 186 -21.50 16.33 0.09
CA GLY A 186 -21.80 17.72 0.45
C GLY A 186 -21.70 18.70 -0.74
N GLU A 187 -20.83 18.43 -1.72
CA GLU A 187 -20.79 19.18 -2.97
C GLU A 187 -21.89 18.75 -3.97
N HIS A 188 -22.35 17.51 -3.91
CA HIS A 188 -23.52 17.02 -4.65
C HIS A 188 -24.80 17.70 -4.17
N GLU A 189 -25.07 17.71 -2.86
CA GLU A 189 -26.23 18.37 -2.26
C GLU A 189 -26.30 19.86 -2.60
N LYS A 190 -25.16 20.56 -2.57
CA LYS A 190 -25.10 21.98 -3.00
C LYS A 190 -25.55 22.17 -4.45
N ARG A 191 -25.24 21.22 -5.34
CA ARG A 191 -25.64 21.28 -6.76
C ARG A 191 -27.11 20.94 -6.97
N THR A 192 -27.72 20.16 -6.09
CA THR A 192 -29.13 19.76 -6.14
C THR A 192 -30.07 20.69 -5.35
N GLY A 193 -29.55 21.78 -4.78
CA GLY A 193 -30.35 22.81 -4.10
C GLY A 193 -30.27 22.80 -2.57
N GLY A 194 -29.39 21.98 -2.00
CA GLY A 194 -29.14 21.90 -0.56
C GLY A 194 -30.24 21.17 0.23
N GLU A 195 -31.11 20.43 -0.47
CA GLU A 195 -32.08 19.54 0.16
C GLU A 195 -31.40 18.27 0.66
N TYR A 196 -31.92 17.72 1.76
CA TYR A 196 -31.44 16.45 2.31
C TYR A 196 -31.66 15.33 1.31
N ASP A 197 -30.58 14.66 0.90
CA ASP A 197 -30.65 13.54 -0.03
C ASP A 197 -31.02 12.25 0.73
N GLU A 198 -32.28 11.81 0.60
CA GLU A 198 -32.72 10.51 1.16
C GLU A 198 -31.98 9.31 0.55
N GLY A 199 -31.41 9.47 -0.64
CA GLY A 199 -30.58 8.49 -1.36
C GLY A 199 -29.11 8.48 -0.96
N TRP A 200 -28.70 9.26 0.06
CA TRP A 200 -27.30 9.34 0.49
C TRP A 200 -26.63 7.98 0.74
N PRO A 201 -27.28 6.92 1.29
CA PRO A 201 -26.59 5.65 1.51
C PRO A 201 -26.15 5.00 0.20
N ASP A 202 -27.00 5.05 -0.82
CA ASP A 202 -26.74 4.48 -2.15
C ASP A 202 -25.66 5.30 -2.86
N TRP A 203 -25.73 6.62 -2.77
CA TRP A 203 -24.71 7.51 -3.33
C TRP A 203 -23.32 7.26 -2.71
N TYR A 204 -23.25 7.11 -1.38
CA TYR A 204 -21.99 6.80 -0.69
C TYR A 204 -21.45 5.44 -1.09
N ALA A 205 -22.31 4.42 -1.18
CA ALA A 205 -21.91 3.09 -1.61
C ALA A 205 -21.34 3.12 -3.04
N GLU A 206 -22.05 3.78 -3.97
CA GLU A 206 -21.61 3.96 -5.35
C GLU A 206 -20.29 4.74 -5.44
N TYR A 207 -20.16 5.83 -4.67
CA TYR A 207 -18.92 6.61 -4.59
C TYR A 207 -17.75 5.74 -4.13
N MET A 208 -17.92 4.98 -3.05
CA MET A 208 -16.86 4.19 -2.45
C MET A 208 -16.42 3.03 -3.35
N VAL A 209 -17.36 2.38 -4.05
CA VAL A 209 -17.06 1.35 -5.06
C VAL A 209 -16.25 1.96 -6.20
N LYS A 210 -16.73 3.06 -6.78
CA LYS A 210 -16.10 3.71 -7.93
C LYS A 210 -14.76 4.33 -7.59
N GLU A 211 -14.59 4.86 -6.38
CA GLU A 211 -13.30 5.35 -5.88
C GLU A 211 -12.25 4.21 -5.79
N GLN A 212 -12.68 3.02 -5.36
CA GLN A 212 -11.80 1.84 -5.27
C GLN A 212 -11.46 1.22 -6.63
N SER A 213 -12.40 1.20 -7.57
CA SER A 213 -12.16 0.67 -8.93
C SER A 213 -11.51 1.70 -9.86
N GLY A 214 -11.49 2.97 -9.48
CA GLY A 214 -10.98 4.08 -10.27
C GLY A 214 -11.95 4.56 -11.36
N GLU A 215 -13.24 4.26 -11.21
CA GLU A 215 -14.30 4.68 -12.13
C GLU A 215 -14.74 6.14 -11.90
N PRO A 216 -15.43 6.76 -12.89
CA PRO A 216 -15.96 8.11 -12.74
C PRO A 216 -16.94 8.22 -11.56
N LEU A 217 -16.59 9.05 -10.57
CA LEU A 217 -17.37 9.24 -9.34
C LEU A 217 -18.80 9.75 -9.64
N PRO A 218 -19.80 9.37 -8.83
CA PRO A 218 -21.16 9.87 -8.99
C PRO A 218 -21.20 11.40 -8.85
N THR A 219 -21.98 12.04 -9.71
CA THR A 219 -22.14 13.51 -9.71
C THR A 219 -23.24 13.91 -8.78
#